data_AF-A0A6B1I0Q8-F1
#
_entry.id   AF-A0A6B1I0Q8-F1
#
_cell.length_a   1.000
_cell.length_b   1.000
_cell.length_c   1.000
_cell.angle_alpha   90.00
_cell.angle_beta   90.00
_cell.angle_gamma   90.00
#
_symmetry.space_group_name_H-M   'P 1'
#
loop_
_entity.id
_entity.type
_entity.pdbx_description
1 polymer ?
#
loop_
_entity_poly.entity_id
_entity_poly.type
_entity_poly.pdbx_seq_one_letter_code
_entity_poly.pdbx_strand_id
1 'polypeptide(L)'
;MTEPTPIHSMTGFGRAAAERRGLRLAVELRSVNSRYLDIQVRCPADLQPFELAIRERIQARVRRGKINAHLAWEEESQPETLPQLDEEAAKHYLAQLR
;
A
#
# COMPACT_ATOMS: atom_id res chain seq x y z
N MET A 1 -34.91 23.24 -11.34
CA MET A 1 -33.49 23.29 -10.94
C MET A 1 -33.05 21.87 -10.60
N THR A 2 -32.48 21.15 -11.56
CA THR A 2 -31.91 19.82 -11.34
C THR A 2 -30.42 19.99 -11.10
N GLU A 3 -29.98 19.81 -9.87
CA GLU A 3 -28.55 19.80 -9.54
C GLU A 3 -27.85 18.66 -10.31
N PRO A 4 -26.69 18.90 -10.91
CA PRO A 4 -25.94 17.85 -11.60
C PRO A 4 -25.43 16.85 -10.56
N THR A 5 -25.89 15.59 -10.67
CA THR A 5 -25.38 14.49 -9.85
C THR A 5 -23.85 14.41 -10.02
N PRO A 6 -23.06 14.50 -8.93
CA PRO A 6 -21.61 14.53 -9.05
C PRO A 6 -21.12 13.26 -9.75
N ILE A 7 -20.32 13.45 -10.80
CA ILE A 7 -19.63 12.36 -11.48
C ILE A 7 -18.56 11.86 -10.51
N HIS A 8 -18.88 10.81 -9.77
CA HIS A 8 -17.91 10.15 -8.90
C HIS A 8 -16.85 9.48 -9.76
N SER A 9 -15.66 10.08 -9.83
CA SER A 9 -14.47 9.42 -10.35
C SER A 9 -14.25 8.12 -9.57
N MET A 10 -14.25 6.99 -10.27
CA MET A 10 -14.00 5.67 -9.68
C MET A 10 -12.51 5.37 -9.54
N THR A 11 -11.65 6.25 -10.04
CA THR A 11 -10.20 6.13 -9.98
C THR A 11 -9.69 6.99 -8.83
N GLY A 12 -9.07 6.35 -7.86
CA GLY A 12 -8.67 6.99 -6.61
C GLY A 12 -7.46 6.28 -6.03
N PHE A 13 -6.57 7.08 -5.44
CA PHE A 13 -5.44 6.58 -4.67
C PHE A 13 -5.62 7.05 -3.23
N GLY A 14 -5.41 6.15 -2.27
CA GLY A 14 -5.42 6.47 -0.86
C GLY A 14 -4.29 5.73 -0.16
N ARG A 15 -3.53 6.44 0.67
CA ARG A 15 -2.55 5.84 1.57
C ARG A 15 -2.86 6.28 2.99
N ALA A 16 -2.79 5.35 3.93
CA ALA A 16 -2.88 5.59 5.35
C ALA A 16 -1.78 4.80 6.05
N ALA A 17 -1.24 5.35 7.14
CA ALA A 17 -0.34 4.62 8.01
C ALA A 17 -0.83 4.80 9.45
N ALA A 18 -0.72 3.74 10.25
CA ALA A 18 -1.05 3.76 11.66
C ALA A 18 0.13 3.21 12.44
N GLU A 19 0.53 3.90 13.50
CA GLU A 19 1.62 3.48 14.38
C GLU A 19 1.07 3.10 15.75
N ARG A 20 1.51 1.97 16.29
CA ARG A 20 1.16 1.54 17.64
C ARG A 20 2.30 0.73 18.26
N ARG A 21 2.80 1.16 19.42
CA ARG A 21 3.84 0.46 20.20
C ARG A 21 5.12 0.15 19.36
N GLY A 22 5.55 1.08 18.51
CA GLY A 22 6.73 0.92 17.65
C GLY A 22 6.52 0.07 16.40
N LEU A 23 5.30 -0.42 16.16
CA LEU A 23 4.93 -1.09 14.92
C LEU A 23 4.15 -0.11 14.05
N ARG A 24 4.61 0.11 12.81
CA ARG A 24 3.91 0.96 11.85
C ARG A 24 3.28 0.08 10.77
N LEU A 25 1.97 0.24 10.58
CA LEU A 25 1.21 -0.46 9.56
C LEU A 25 0.83 0.53 8.46
N ALA A 26 1.37 0.34 7.27
CA ALA A 26 0.98 1.09 6.09
C ALA A 26 -0.08 0.34 5.29
N VAL A 27 -1.09 1.09 4.85
CA VAL A 27 -2.18 0.61 4.01
C VAL A 27 -2.29 1.51 2.79
N GLU A 28 -2.23 0.90 1.62
CA GLU A 28 -2.38 1.58 0.34
C GLU A 28 -3.57 0.99 -0.42
N LEU A 29 -4.45 1.86 -0.91
CA LEU A 29 -5.64 1.52 -1.68
C LEU A 29 -5.56 2.22 -3.04
N ARG A 30 -5.63 1.42 -4.11
CA ARG A 30 -5.72 1.92 -5.48
C ARG A 30 -7.03 1.44 -6.09
N SER A 31 -7.91 2.37 -6.46
CA SER A 31 -9.11 2.06 -7.21
C SER A 31 -8.95 2.49 -8.66
N VAL A 32 -9.44 1.67 -9.57
CA VAL A 32 -9.56 2.00 -10.99
C VAL A 32 -10.97 1.74 -11.48
N ASN A 33 -11.40 2.51 -12.47
CA ASN A 33 -12.69 2.33 -13.12
C ASN A 33 -12.71 0.96 -13.83
N SER A 34 -13.53 0.05 -13.31
CA SER A 34 -13.76 -1.27 -13.88
C SER A 34 -15.25 -1.56 -13.83
N ARG A 35 -15.74 -2.33 -14.82
CA ARG A 35 -17.16 -2.67 -14.97
C ARG A 35 -17.70 -3.51 -13.80
N TYR A 36 -16.85 -4.38 -13.26
CA TYR A 36 -17.18 -5.28 -12.16
C TYR A 36 -16.42 -4.88 -10.90
N LEU A 37 -16.97 -5.23 -9.73
CA LEU A 37 -16.28 -5.08 -8.45
C LEU A 37 -15.25 -6.20 -8.30
N ASP A 38 -13.98 -5.84 -8.39
CA ASP A 38 -12.85 -6.76 -8.17
C ASP A 38 -12.03 -6.21 -7.00
N ILE A 39 -12.00 -6.94 -5.88
CA ILE A 39 -11.28 -6.53 -4.68
C ILE A 39 -10.10 -7.49 -4.49
N GLN A 40 -8.90 -6.95 -4.62
CA GLN A 40 -7.65 -7.68 -4.44
C GLN A 40 -6.93 -7.12 -3.22
N VAL A 41 -6.89 -7.90 -2.14
CA VAL A 41 -6.21 -7.52 -0.90
C VAL A 41 -4.92 -8.31 -0.79
N ARG A 42 -3.79 -7.62 -0.68
CA ARG A 42 -2.48 -8.20 -0.41
C ARG A 42 -2.09 -7.90 1.02
N CYS A 43 -2.04 -8.95 1.84
CA CYS A 43 -1.67 -8.88 3.25
C CYS A 43 -0.41 -9.73 3.50
N PRO A 44 0.47 -9.32 4.43
CA PRO A 44 1.46 -10.22 5.02
C PRO A 44 0.76 -11.33 5.82
N ALA A 45 1.49 -12.43 6.09
CA ALA A 45 0.94 -13.62 6.75
C ALA A 45 0.24 -13.30 8.08
N ASP A 46 0.79 -12.37 8.85
CA ASP A 46 0.25 -11.97 10.16
C ASP A 46 -1.13 -11.29 10.08
N LEU A 47 -1.48 -10.77 8.90
CA LEU A 47 -2.73 -10.04 8.65
C LEU A 47 -3.73 -10.83 7.79
N GLN A 48 -3.40 -12.05 7.38
CA GLN A 48 -4.33 -12.92 6.63
C GLN A 48 -5.69 -13.10 7.32
N PRO A 49 -5.78 -13.29 8.65
CA PRO A 49 -7.08 -13.40 9.32
C PRO A 49 -7.98 -12.17 9.14
N PHE A 50 -7.38 -10.99 8.92
CA PHE A 50 -8.11 -9.73 8.73
C PHE A 50 -8.46 -9.46 7.26
N GLU A 51 -7.95 -10.24 6.31
CA GLU A 51 -8.19 -10.06 4.88
C GLU A 51 -9.70 -10.04 4.57
N LEU A 52 -10.43 -11.04 5.08
CA LEU A 52 -11.87 -11.17 4.85
C LEU A 52 -12.63 -9.96 5.39
N ALA A 53 -12.31 -9.54 6.62
CA ALA A 53 -12.94 -8.38 7.24
C ALA A 53 -12.67 -7.07 6.46
N ILE A 54 -11.46 -6.91 5.93
CA ILE A 54 -11.09 -5.76 5.08
C ILE A 54 -11.89 -5.80 3.77
N ARG A 55 -11.97 -6.96 3.13
CA ARG A 55 -12.71 -7.18 1.88
C ARG A 55 -14.18 -6.84 2.05
N GLU A 56 -14.84 -7.34 3.09
CA GLU A 56 -16.26 -7.06 3.38
C GLU A 56 -16.49 -5.56 3.60
N ARG A 57 -15.60 -4.88 4.32
CA ARG A 57 -15.68 -3.43 4.55
C ARG A 57 -15.55 -2.61 3.27
N ILE A 58 -14.68 -3.04 2.36
CA ILE A 58 -14.51 -2.42 1.05
C ILE A 58 -15.77 -2.66 0.20
N GLN A 59 -16.28 -3.88 0.17
CA GLN A 59 -17.47 -4.27 -0.58
C GLN A 59 -18.74 -3.54 -0.11
N ALA A 60 -18.85 -3.26 1.19
CA ALA A 60 -19.94 -2.46 1.74
C ALA A 60 -19.95 -1.00 1.24
N ARG A 61 -18.78 -0.46 0.86
CA ARG A 61 -18.61 0.94 0.44
C ARG A 61 -18.52 1.13 -1.06
N VAL A 62 -18.02 0.14 -1.81
CA VAL A 62 -17.80 0.25 -3.25
C VAL A 62 -18.58 -0.81 -3.99
N ARG A 63 -19.42 -0.39 -4.94
CA ARG A 63 -20.29 -1.27 -5.72
C ARG A 63 -19.74 -1.64 -7.10
N ARG A 64 -18.75 -0.91 -7.60
CA ARG A 64 -18.14 -1.09 -8.93
C ARG A 64 -16.70 -0.58 -8.94
N GLY A 65 -15.86 -1.18 -9.76
CA GLY A 65 -14.45 -0.81 -9.89
C GLY A 65 -13.51 -1.89 -9.37
N LYS A 66 -12.24 -1.79 -9.78
CA LYS A 66 -11.20 -2.68 -9.29
C LYS A 66 -10.42 -1.98 -8.20
N ILE A 67 -10.33 -2.59 -7.03
CA ILE A 67 -9.65 -2.08 -5.85
C ILE A 67 -8.50 -3.00 -5.52
N ASN A 68 -7.30 -2.45 -5.49
CA ASN A 68 -6.11 -3.11 -4.98
C ASN A 68 -5.80 -2.52 -3.62
N ALA A 69 -5.90 -3.33 -2.58
CA ALA A 69 -5.47 -3.01 -1.24
C ALA A 69 -4.14 -3.69 -0.94
N HIS A 70 -3.17 -2.93 -0.46
CA HIS A 70 -1.87 -3.44 -0.05
C HIS A 70 -1.61 -3.03 1.39
N LEU A 71 -1.35 -4.02 2.25
CA LEU A 71 -0.97 -3.82 3.63
C LEU A 71 0.49 -4.23 3.78
N ALA A 72 1.27 -3.41 4.48
CA ALA A 72 2.67 -3.68 4.76
C ALA A 72 3.00 -3.23 6.19
N TRP A 73 3.74 -4.07 6.91
CA TRP A 73 4.42 -3.63 8.11
C TRP A 73 5.61 -2.76 7.69
N GLU A 74 5.59 -1.51 8.10
CA GLU A 74 6.76 -0.66 8.15
C GLU A 74 7.40 -0.92 9.51
N GLU A 75 8.47 -1.71 9.53
CA GLU A 75 9.37 -1.67 10.68
C GLU A 75 10.05 -0.31 10.63
N GLU A 76 9.98 0.45 11.74
CA GLU A 76 10.93 1.52 11.95
C GLU A 76 12.28 0.83 12.12
N SER A 77 12.95 0.55 11.00
CA SER A 77 14.34 0.16 11.02
C SER A 77 15.07 1.36 11.61
N GLN A 78 15.23 1.40 12.93
CA GLN A 78 16.45 1.97 13.45
C GLN A 78 17.56 1.19 12.74
N PRO A 79 18.41 1.83 11.94
CA PRO A 79 19.57 1.15 11.40
C PRO A 79 20.52 0.90 12.59
N GLU A 80 20.25 -0.14 13.39
CA GLU A 80 21.28 -0.69 14.29
C GLU A 80 22.39 -1.38 13.46
N THR A 81 22.13 -1.65 12.19
CA THR A 81 23.16 -1.88 11.19
C THR A 81 23.32 -0.63 10.35
N LEU A 82 24.43 0.09 10.57
CA LEU A 82 25.06 0.91 9.53
C LEU A 82 24.96 0.12 8.21
N PRO A 83 24.62 0.74 7.06
CA PRO A 83 24.68 0.04 5.78
C PRO A 83 26.09 -0.55 5.69
N GLN A 84 26.18 -1.89 5.69
CA GLN A 84 27.45 -2.57 5.48
C GLN A 84 27.90 -2.10 4.10
N LEU A 85 28.91 -1.24 4.09
CA LEU A 85 29.48 -0.72 2.86
C LEU A 85 30.06 -1.93 2.14
N ASP A 86 29.41 -2.32 1.04
CA ASP A 86 29.96 -3.31 0.14
C ASP A 86 31.23 -2.69 -0.48
N GLU A 87 32.38 -3.01 0.11
CA GLU A 87 33.68 -2.46 -0.25
C GLU A 87 34.03 -2.75 -1.71
N GLU A 88 33.55 -3.85 -2.28
CA GLU A 88 33.78 -4.24 -3.66
C GLU A 88 33.05 -3.28 -4.62
N ALA A 89 31.77 -2.98 -4.32
CA ALA A 89 31.00 -2.00 -5.08
C ALA A 89 31.58 -0.58 -4.95
N ALA A 90 32.03 -0.18 -3.75
CA ALA A 90 32.64 1.12 -3.50
C ALA A 90 33.96 1.31 -4.27
N LYS A 91 34.82 0.27 -4.33
CA LYS A 91 36.05 0.28 -5.12
C LYS A 91 35.77 0.38 -6.62
N HIS A 92 34.71 -0.29 -7.10
CA HIS A 92 34.32 -0.22 -8.51
C HIS A 92 33.89 1.20 -8.93
N TYR A 93 33.08 1.87 -8.11
CA TYR A 93 32.70 3.27 -8.36
C TYR A 93 33.88 4.24 -8.28
N LEU A 94 34.80 4.06 -7.32
CA LEU A 94 36.03 4.85 -7.24
C LEU A 94 36.95 4.65 -8.45
N ALA A 95 37.00 3.45 -9.02
CA ALA A 95 37.76 3.16 -10.23
C ALA A 95 37.17 3.80 -11.49
N GLN A 96 35.85 3.99 -11.54
CA GLN A 96 35.16 4.69 -12.64
C GLN A 96 35.21 6.21 -12.54
N LEU A 97 35.49 6.76 -11.36
CA LEU A 97 35.66 8.20 -11.12
C LEU A 97 37.09 8.72 -11.39
N ARG A 98 37.96 7.87 -11.95
CA ARG A 98 39.32 8.24 -12.38
C ARG A 98 39.41 8.39 -13.88
#